data_AF-D6A9C5-F1
#
_entry.id   AF-D6A9C5-F1
#
_cell.length_a   1.000
_cell.length_b   1.000
_cell.length_c   1.000
_cell.angle_alpha   90.00
_cell.angle_beta   90.00
_cell.angle_gamma   90.00
#
_symmetry.space_group_name_H-M   'P 1'
#
loop_
_entity.id
_entity.type
_entity.pdbx_description
1 polymer ?
#
loop_
_entity_poly.entity_id
_entity_poly.type
_entity_poly.pdbx_seq_one_letter_code
_entity_poly.pdbx_strand_id
1 'polypeptide(L)'
;MGRRSRRSLVRVTRLPRRGRRRAAVHRGWDLTEARRAAWSGGADRADGVAARQARAAEEMRRCLRMQHHAATVPGAAWPARWAGALLCLAVAAVHVVDQGGITVTRDPYYIGVAYHVLEIAAVVTAVLLLTGPVRLGWLLAIGVAAGPVLGYVLSRGPGLPYYSDDIGNWTEPLGLASLAVEGALLLLSVPLFVRSLRRRTY
;
A
#
# COMPACT_ATOMS: atom_id res chain seq x y z
N MET A 1 -27.28 29.34 -35.54
CA MET A 1 -27.16 30.72 -36.10
C MET A 1 -25.93 31.37 -35.50
N GLY A 2 -24.91 31.74 -36.28
CA GLY A 2 -23.72 32.43 -35.77
C GLY A 2 -22.41 32.16 -36.51
N ARG A 3 -22.29 32.66 -37.75
CA ARG A 3 -21.05 32.72 -38.56
C ARG A 3 -20.03 33.71 -37.98
N ARG A 4 -18.73 33.42 -38.16
CA ARG A 4 -17.61 34.31 -38.63
C ARG A 4 -16.27 33.60 -38.33
N SER A 5 -15.53 33.04 -39.29
CA SER A 5 -14.68 33.64 -40.34
C SER A 5 -13.56 34.56 -39.82
N ARG A 6 -12.29 34.13 -40.02
CA ARG A 6 -11.06 34.93 -40.32
C ARG A 6 -9.89 33.94 -40.52
N ARG A 7 -9.51 33.64 -41.77
CA ARG A 7 -8.50 34.31 -42.63
C ARG A 7 -7.04 33.93 -42.32
N SER A 8 -6.54 33.07 -43.21
CA SER A 8 -5.18 32.89 -43.77
C SER A 8 -4.12 33.95 -43.47
N LEU A 9 -2.91 33.48 -43.14
CA LEU A 9 -1.66 34.19 -43.42
C LEU A 9 -0.67 33.26 -44.12
N VAL A 10 -0.40 33.60 -45.38
CA VAL A 10 0.60 33.05 -46.29
C VAL A 10 1.98 33.50 -45.82
N ARG A 11 2.93 32.57 -45.64
CA ARG A 11 4.35 32.89 -45.41
C ARG A 11 5.15 32.63 -46.68
N VAL A 12 5.67 33.72 -47.22
CA VAL A 12 6.47 33.84 -48.45
C VAL A 12 7.84 33.17 -48.30
N THR A 13 8.21 32.40 -49.31
CA THR A 13 9.52 31.78 -49.59
C THR A 13 10.61 32.81 -49.90
N ARG A 14 11.82 32.61 -49.37
CA ARG A 14 13.06 33.25 -49.89
C ARG A 14 14.16 32.19 -50.05
N LEU A 15 14.57 31.97 -51.29
CA LEU A 15 15.75 31.21 -51.69
C LEU A 15 17.01 32.10 -51.57
N PRO A 16 18.15 31.59 -51.06
CA PRO A 16 19.44 32.24 -51.22
C PRO A 16 20.17 31.76 -52.50
N ARG A 17 20.83 32.75 -53.12
CA ARG A 17 21.54 32.77 -54.39
C ARG A 17 22.72 31.79 -54.49
N ARG A 18 22.88 31.21 -55.69
CA ARG A 18 24.10 30.58 -56.22
C ARG A 18 25.29 31.56 -56.17
N GLY A 19 26.36 31.16 -55.48
CA GLY A 19 27.65 31.85 -55.43
C GLY A 19 28.80 30.97 -55.93
N ARG A 20 29.27 31.28 -57.14
CA ARG A 20 30.59 31.11 -57.76
C ARG A 20 31.57 30.03 -57.25
N ARG A 21 31.90 29.15 -58.20
CA ARG A 21 33.08 28.29 -58.30
C ARG A 21 34.39 29.05 -58.05
N ARG A 22 35.31 28.47 -57.27
CA ARG A 22 36.75 28.74 -57.37
C ARG A 22 37.55 27.43 -57.28
N ALA A 23 38.42 27.31 -58.29
CA ALA A 23 39.62 26.52 -58.47
C ALA A 23 39.93 25.37 -57.50
N ALA A 24 40.04 24.18 -58.08
CA ALA A 24 40.70 23.02 -57.53
C ALA A 24 42.19 23.32 -57.27
N VAL A 25 42.61 23.15 -56.02
CA VAL A 25 44.01 23.02 -55.63
C VAL A 25 44.27 21.52 -55.52
N HIS A 26 45.17 21.02 -56.37
CA HIS A 26 45.72 19.66 -56.26
C HIS A 26 46.45 19.52 -54.92
N ARG A 27 45.77 18.99 -53.91
CA ARG A 27 46.36 18.51 -52.67
C ARG A 27 46.78 17.06 -52.90
N GLY A 28 48.08 16.78 -52.83
CA GLY A 28 48.60 15.42 -52.74
C GLY A 28 47.99 14.74 -51.53
N TRP A 29 47.32 13.60 -51.76
CA TRP A 29 46.74 12.80 -50.71
C TRP A 29 47.88 12.04 -50.03
N ASP A 30 48.32 12.53 -48.87
CA ASP A 30 49.22 11.80 -47.99
C ASP A 30 48.47 10.58 -47.43
N LEU A 31 48.80 9.40 -47.94
CA LEU A 31 48.19 8.13 -47.55
C LEU A 31 48.31 7.85 -46.04
N THR A 32 49.23 8.52 -45.34
CA THR A 32 49.37 8.40 -43.88
C THR A 32 48.30 9.19 -43.12
N GLU A 33 47.84 10.34 -43.63
CA GLU A 33 46.74 11.11 -43.02
C GLU A 33 45.39 10.42 -43.21
N ALA A 34 45.15 9.85 -44.39
CA ALA A 34 43.94 9.06 -44.66
C ALA A 34 43.84 7.83 -43.75
N ARG A 35 44.97 7.14 -43.49
CA ARG A 35 45.01 6.01 -42.54
C ARG A 35 44.81 6.45 -41.09
N ARG A 36 45.39 7.58 -40.67
CA ARG A 36 45.17 8.12 -39.31
C ARG A 36 43.72 8.54 -39.06
N ALA A 37 43.09 9.22 -40.03
CA ALA A 37 41.68 9.61 -39.92
C ALA A 37 40.71 8.41 -39.93
N ALA A 38 41.04 7.36 -40.69
CA ALA A 38 40.27 6.12 -40.68
C ALA A 38 40.41 5.35 -39.35
N TRP A 39 41.59 5.41 -38.72
CA TRP A 39 41.87 4.75 -37.43
C TRP A 39 41.22 5.49 -36.25
N SER A 40 41.31 6.82 -36.20
CA SER A 40 40.66 7.63 -35.15
C SER A 40 39.12 7.51 -35.21
N GLY A 41 38.53 7.56 -36.40
CA GLY A 41 37.08 7.38 -36.56
C GLY A 41 36.57 5.97 -36.24
N GLY A 42 37.45 4.96 -36.18
CA GLY A 42 37.14 3.60 -35.74
C GLY A 42 37.08 3.49 -34.21
N ALA A 43 38.00 4.13 -33.52
CA ALA A 43 38.02 4.23 -32.05
C ALA A 43 36.79 4.99 -31.53
N ASP A 44 36.50 6.17 -32.08
CA ASP A 44 35.32 6.97 -31.69
C ASP A 44 33.99 6.21 -31.88
N ARG A 45 33.90 5.38 -32.92
CA ARG A 45 32.73 4.52 -33.19
C ARG A 45 32.63 3.37 -32.20
N ALA A 46 33.75 2.74 -31.85
CA ALA A 46 33.79 1.67 -30.84
C ALA A 46 33.40 2.20 -29.45
N ASP A 47 33.91 3.38 -29.09
CA ASP A 47 33.59 4.06 -27.83
C ASP A 47 32.11 4.43 -27.74
N GLY A 48 31.54 4.91 -28.86
CA GLY A 48 30.11 5.18 -28.96
C GLY A 48 29.23 3.92 -28.83
N VAL A 49 29.69 2.77 -29.32
CA VAL A 49 28.96 1.49 -29.18
C VAL A 49 29.01 0.99 -27.73
N ALA A 50 30.19 1.03 -27.10
CA ALA A 50 30.37 0.63 -25.70
C ALA A 50 29.54 1.50 -24.75
N ALA A 51 29.52 2.82 -24.97
CA ALA A 51 28.71 3.75 -24.17
C ALA A 51 27.20 3.50 -24.32
N ARG A 52 26.73 3.12 -25.52
CA ARG A 52 25.32 2.74 -25.74
C ARG A 52 24.97 1.43 -25.05
N GLN A 53 25.85 0.43 -25.08
CA GLN A 53 25.66 -0.85 -24.40
C GLN A 53 25.63 -0.68 -22.87
N ALA A 54 26.49 0.18 -22.31
CA ALA A 54 26.50 0.48 -20.87
C ALA A 54 25.18 1.13 -20.41
N ARG A 55 24.65 2.11 -21.16
CA ARG A 55 23.36 2.75 -20.86
C ARG A 55 22.20 1.76 -20.94
N ALA A 56 22.17 0.91 -21.97
CA ALA A 56 21.15 -0.13 -22.11
C ALA A 56 21.21 -1.16 -20.96
N ALA A 57 22.41 -1.52 -20.51
CA ALA A 57 22.60 -2.41 -19.37
C ALA A 57 22.15 -1.76 -18.05
N GLU A 58 22.39 -0.47 -17.85
CA GLU A 58 21.88 0.29 -16.70
C GLU A 58 20.36 0.41 -16.70
N GLU A 59 19.75 0.70 -17.85
CA GLU A 59 18.30 0.71 -18.02
C GLU A 59 17.69 -0.66 -17.75
N MET A 60 18.29 -1.74 -18.27
CA MET A 60 17.86 -3.11 -17.99
C MET A 60 17.97 -3.42 -16.48
N ARG A 61 19.07 -3.06 -15.83
CA ARG A 61 19.25 -3.21 -14.37
C ARG A 61 18.26 -2.34 -13.57
N ARG A 62 17.80 -1.22 -14.12
CA ARG A 62 16.79 -0.34 -13.52
C ARG A 62 15.39 -0.92 -13.66
N CYS A 63 15.04 -1.46 -14.84
CA CYS A 63 13.79 -2.18 -15.08
C CYS A 63 13.70 -3.45 -14.24
N LEU A 64 14.77 -4.23 -14.16
CA LEU A 64 14.85 -5.42 -13.30
C LEU A 64 14.69 -5.04 -11.81
N ARG A 65 15.31 -3.95 -11.33
CA ARG A 65 15.08 -3.44 -9.96
C ARG A 65 13.65 -2.98 -9.72
N MET A 66 13.02 -2.31 -10.68
CA MET A 66 11.60 -1.92 -10.60
C MET A 66 10.67 -3.14 -10.55
N GLN A 67 10.97 -4.19 -11.34
CA GLN A 67 10.23 -5.44 -11.34
C GLN A 67 10.41 -6.22 -10.03
N HIS A 68 11.62 -6.27 -9.47
CA HIS A 68 11.86 -6.89 -8.16
C HIS A 68 11.17 -6.15 -7.01
N HIS A 69 11.01 -4.82 -7.10
CA HIS A 69 10.19 -4.06 -6.14
C HIS A 69 8.69 -4.29 -6.32
N ALA A 70 8.21 -4.51 -7.55
CA ALA A 70 6.81 -4.85 -7.82
C ALA A 70 6.44 -6.30 -7.42
N ALA A 71 7.41 -7.21 -7.42
CA ALA A 71 7.20 -8.64 -7.15
C ALA A 71 7.14 -9.01 -5.66
N THR A 72 7.39 -8.07 -4.73
CA THR A 72 7.27 -8.34 -3.29
C THR A 72 6.12 -7.52 -2.68
N VAL A 73 5.06 -8.23 -2.26
CA VAL A 73 3.87 -7.79 -1.50
C VAL A 73 2.63 -7.39 -2.32
N PRO A 74 1.91 -8.39 -2.89
CA PRO A 74 0.43 -8.36 -2.82
C PRO A 74 -0.23 -9.61 -2.22
N GLY A 75 0.40 -10.80 -2.34
CA GLY A 75 -0.21 -12.08 -1.97
C GLY A 75 -0.34 -12.31 -0.46
N ALA A 76 0.65 -11.90 0.33
CA ALA A 76 0.64 -12.10 1.79
C ALA A 76 -0.27 -11.13 2.56
N ALA A 77 -0.72 -10.04 1.92
CA ALA A 77 -1.58 -9.05 2.57
C ALA A 77 -3.05 -9.51 2.67
N TRP A 78 -3.53 -10.26 1.68
CA TRP A 78 -4.92 -10.72 1.65
C TRP A 78 -5.24 -11.80 2.70
N PRO A 79 -4.42 -12.84 2.91
CA PRO A 79 -4.63 -13.82 3.97
C PRO A 79 -4.71 -13.16 5.35
N ALA A 80 -3.82 -12.20 5.64
CA ALA A 80 -3.86 -11.46 6.90
C ALA A 80 -5.15 -10.64 7.04
N ARG A 81 -5.59 -9.95 5.97
CA ARG A 81 -6.85 -9.18 5.98
C ARG A 81 -8.07 -10.08 6.19
N TRP A 82 -8.11 -11.23 5.53
CA TRP A 82 -9.15 -12.25 5.73
C TRP A 82 -9.13 -12.82 7.15
N ALA A 83 -7.97 -13.19 7.67
CA ALA A 83 -7.82 -13.67 9.04
C ALA A 83 -8.29 -12.62 10.06
N GLY A 84 -7.88 -11.35 9.89
CA GLY A 84 -8.33 -10.26 10.74
C GLY A 84 -9.84 -10.02 10.66
N ALA A 85 -10.42 -10.07 9.47
CA ALA A 85 -11.86 -9.93 9.28
C ALA A 85 -12.64 -11.08 9.95
N LEU A 86 -12.21 -12.33 9.75
CA LEU A 86 -12.83 -13.50 10.38
C LEU A 86 -12.73 -13.46 11.91
N LEU A 87 -11.57 -13.05 12.45
CA LEU A 87 -11.40 -12.86 13.89
C LEU A 87 -12.32 -11.75 14.42
N CYS A 88 -12.49 -10.63 13.71
CA CYS A 88 -13.44 -9.58 14.11
C CYS A 88 -14.88 -10.12 14.13
N LEU A 89 -15.28 -10.89 13.11
CA LEU A 89 -16.61 -11.51 13.08
C LEU A 89 -16.79 -12.54 14.20
N ALA A 90 -15.73 -13.28 14.55
CA ALA A 90 -15.75 -14.19 15.69
C ALA A 90 -15.93 -13.45 17.02
N VAL A 91 -15.25 -12.30 17.22
CA VAL A 91 -15.50 -11.42 18.37
C VAL A 91 -16.97 -10.99 18.40
N ALA A 92 -17.50 -10.46 17.31
CA ALA A 92 -18.91 -10.06 17.25
C ALA A 92 -19.86 -11.23 17.61
N ALA A 93 -19.63 -12.42 17.06
CA ALA A 93 -20.46 -13.58 17.33
C ALA A 93 -20.40 -14.03 18.80
N VAL A 94 -19.21 -14.07 19.40
CA VAL A 94 -19.05 -14.45 20.82
C VAL A 94 -19.77 -13.45 21.72
N HIS A 95 -19.62 -12.16 21.47
CA HIS A 95 -20.26 -11.12 22.28
C HIS A 95 -21.77 -11.07 22.10
N VAL A 96 -22.30 -11.34 20.89
CA VAL A 96 -23.74 -11.54 20.65
C VAL A 96 -24.27 -12.70 21.48
N VAL A 97 -23.56 -13.84 21.51
CA VAL A 97 -23.96 -15.01 22.29
C VAL A 97 -23.92 -14.69 23.79
N ASP A 98 -22.84 -14.05 24.25
CA ASP A 98 -22.62 -13.71 25.65
C ASP A 98 -23.66 -12.72 26.20
N GLN A 99 -24.14 -11.77 25.39
CA GLN A 99 -25.25 -10.88 25.80
C GLN A 99 -26.64 -11.53 25.74
N GLY A 100 -26.78 -12.73 25.15
CA GLY A 100 -28.05 -13.44 24.99
C GLY A 100 -28.76 -13.22 23.65
N GLY A 101 -28.08 -12.66 22.65
CA GLY A 101 -28.56 -12.49 21.28
C GLY A 101 -28.69 -11.03 20.81
N ILE A 102 -28.87 -10.84 19.50
CA ILE A 102 -28.83 -9.52 18.83
C ILE A 102 -29.94 -8.55 19.25
N THR A 103 -31.04 -9.04 19.82
CA THR A 103 -32.19 -8.22 20.27
C THR A 103 -32.19 -8.00 21.78
N VAL A 104 -31.23 -8.57 22.51
CA VAL A 104 -31.12 -8.44 23.96
C VAL A 104 -30.22 -7.26 24.30
N THR A 105 -30.43 -6.64 25.45
CA THR A 105 -29.53 -5.61 25.99
C THR A 105 -29.28 -5.95 27.44
N ARG A 106 -28.01 -6.14 27.79
CA ARG A 106 -27.58 -6.54 29.13
C ARG A 106 -27.81 -5.41 30.15
N ASP A 107 -28.23 -5.78 31.36
CA ASP A 107 -28.28 -4.90 32.53
C ASP A 107 -26.93 -4.97 33.29
N PRO A 108 -26.37 -3.83 33.76
CA PRO A 108 -26.85 -2.46 33.63
C PRO A 108 -26.76 -1.95 32.19
N TYR A 109 -27.69 -1.07 31.81
CA TYR A 109 -27.87 -0.60 30.42
C TYR A 109 -26.58 -0.17 29.70
N TYR A 110 -25.65 0.48 30.40
CA TYR A 110 -24.39 0.93 29.79
C TYR A 110 -23.49 -0.24 29.35
N ILE A 111 -23.57 -1.40 30.02
CA ILE A 111 -22.88 -2.62 29.61
C ILE A 111 -23.52 -3.14 28.32
N GLY A 112 -24.85 -3.23 28.28
CA GLY A 112 -25.55 -3.62 27.05
C GLY A 112 -25.20 -2.72 25.85
N VAL A 113 -25.12 -1.40 26.05
CA VAL A 113 -24.64 -0.47 25.00
C VAL A 113 -23.19 -0.79 24.57
N ALA A 114 -22.31 -1.13 25.51
CA ALA A 114 -20.92 -1.48 25.20
C ALA A 114 -20.83 -2.74 24.31
N TYR A 115 -21.66 -3.76 24.56
CA TYR A 115 -21.78 -4.95 23.70
C TYR A 115 -22.19 -4.56 22.27
N HIS A 116 -23.28 -3.81 22.11
CA HIS A 116 -23.76 -3.37 20.79
C HIS A 116 -22.71 -2.54 20.03
N VAL A 117 -22.03 -1.63 20.73
CA VAL A 117 -20.96 -0.81 20.13
C VAL A 117 -19.80 -1.70 19.65
N LEU A 118 -19.38 -2.67 20.47
CA LEU A 118 -18.32 -3.60 20.12
C LEU A 118 -18.67 -4.44 18.88
N GLU A 119 -19.88 -4.99 18.84
CA GLU A 119 -20.35 -5.84 17.75
C GLU A 119 -20.41 -5.08 16.42
N ILE A 120 -20.99 -3.88 16.44
CA ILE A 120 -21.03 -3.00 15.27
C ILE A 120 -19.60 -2.63 14.86
N ALA A 121 -18.74 -2.24 15.81
CA ALA A 121 -17.35 -1.90 15.53
C ALA A 121 -16.58 -3.06 14.92
N ALA A 122 -16.81 -4.30 15.38
CA ALA A 122 -16.17 -5.50 14.85
C ALA A 122 -16.60 -5.78 13.40
N VAL A 123 -17.89 -5.67 13.07
CA VAL A 123 -18.38 -5.81 11.70
C VAL A 123 -17.82 -4.71 10.78
N VAL A 124 -17.86 -3.46 11.23
CA VAL A 124 -17.27 -2.33 10.49
C VAL A 124 -15.79 -2.55 10.26
N THR A 125 -15.06 -3.03 11.27
CA THR A 125 -13.63 -3.34 11.16
C THR A 125 -13.36 -4.40 10.10
N ALA A 126 -14.15 -5.50 10.09
CA ALA A 126 -14.05 -6.53 9.07
C ALA A 126 -14.26 -5.96 7.66
N VAL A 127 -15.28 -5.11 7.47
CA VAL A 127 -15.53 -4.43 6.19
C VAL A 127 -14.36 -3.54 5.78
N LEU A 128 -13.80 -2.73 6.68
CA LEU A 128 -12.66 -1.87 6.39
C LEU A 128 -11.41 -2.66 6.04
N LEU A 129 -11.17 -3.78 6.73
CA LEU A 129 -10.09 -4.70 6.41
C LEU A 129 -10.25 -5.29 5.01
N LEU A 130 -11.46 -5.54 4.51
CA LEU A 130 -11.67 -6.13 3.18
C LEU A 130 -11.77 -5.08 2.05
N THR A 131 -12.28 -3.88 2.32
CA THR A 131 -12.58 -2.87 1.30
C THR A 131 -11.43 -1.93 0.92
N GLY A 132 -10.41 -1.75 1.78
CA GLY A 132 -9.23 -0.95 1.43
C GLY A 132 -8.74 0.10 2.44
N PRO A 133 -9.55 0.58 3.42
CA PRO A 133 -9.07 1.43 4.52
C PRO A 133 -8.20 0.66 5.55
N VAL A 134 -7.24 -0.14 5.07
CA VAL A 134 -6.58 -1.20 5.84
C VAL A 134 -5.85 -0.67 7.09
N ARG A 135 -5.30 0.55 7.05
CA ARG A 135 -4.69 1.18 8.24
C ARG A 135 -5.71 1.43 9.35
N LEU A 136 -6.85 2.01 8.99
CA LEU A 136 -7.95 2.27 9.92
C LEU A 136 -8.55 0.94 10.41
N GLY A 137 -8.71 -0.04 9.52
CA GLY A 137 -9.14 -1.39 9.87
C GLY A 137 -8.21 -2.03 10.91
N TRP A 138 -6.89 -1.97 10.75
CA TRP A 138 -5.97 -2.50 11.76
C TRP A 138 -6.00 -1.74 13.09
N LEU A 139 -6.16 -0.42 13.06
CA LEU A 139 -6.31 0.37 14.27
C LEU A 139 -7.59 -0.01 15.03
N LEU A 140 -8.72 -0.12 14.33
CA LEU A 140 -9.98 -0.52 14.93
C LEU A 140 -9.94 -1.97 15.42
N ALA A 141 -9.27 -2.88 14.72
CA ALA A 141 -9.08 -4.26 15.17
C ALA A 141 -8.35 -4.34 16.52
N ILE A 142 -7.37 -3.47 16.77
CA ILE A 142 -6.73 -3.36 18.09
C ILE A 142 -7.75 -2.96 19.14
N GLY A 143 -8.62 -1.99 18.86
CA GLY A 143 -9.68 -1.56 19.78
C GLY A 143 -10.72 -2.65 20.05
N VAL A 144 -11.19 -3.33 18.99
CA VAL A 144 -12.15 -4.45 19.04
C VAL A 144 -11.62 -5.61 19.89
N ALA A 145 -10.30 -5.82 19.89
CA ALA A 145 -9.69 -6.89 20.67
C ALA A 145 -9.31 -6.44 22.09
N ALA A 146 -8.74 -5.24 22.26
CA ALA A 146 -8.33 -4.73 23.56
C ALA A 146 -9.52 -4.38 24.47
N GLY A 147 -10.61 -3.85 23.90
CA GLY A 147 -11.79 -3.45 24.67
C GLY A 147 -12.37 -4.58 25.51
N PRO A 148 -12.70 -5.74 24.91
CA PRO A 148 -13.19 -6.91 25.63
C PRO A 148 -12.19 -7.51 26.61
N VAL A 149 -10.90 -7.58 26.27
CA VAL A 149 -9.87 -8.04 27.22
C VAL A 149 -9.84 -7.16 28.47
N LEU A 150 -9.93 -5.84 28.30
CA LEU A 150 -10.04 -4.91 29.42
C LEU A 150 -11.36 -5.09 30.17
N GLY A 151 -12.47 -5.24 29.46
CA GLY A 151 -13.79 -5.52 30.04
C GLY A 151 -13.78 -6.80 30.88
N TYR A 152 -13.11 -7.85 30.41
CA TYR A 152 -12.94 -9.12 31.09
C TYR A 152 -12.18 -8.96 32.40
N VAL A 153 -11.03 -8.29 32.36
CA VAL A 153 -10.20 -8.05 33.55
C VAL A 153 -10.90 -7.15 34.56
N LEU A 154 -11.57 -6.09 34.11
CA LEU A 154 -12.26 -5.15 34.98
C LEU A 154 -13.51 -5.75 35.63
N SER A 155 -14.33 -6.47 34.86
CA SER A 155 -15.53 -7.15 35.39
C SER A 155 -15.20 -8.23 36.42
N ARG A 156 -14.12 -9.00 36.20
CA ARG A 156 -13.75 -10.15 37.03
C ARG A 156 -12.77 -9.82 38.16
N GLY A 157 -12.08 -8.68 38.07
CA GLY A 157 -11.19 -8.17 39.08
C GLY A 157 -11.90 -7.23 40.06
N PRO A 158 -11.81 -5.91 39.87
CA PRO A 158 -12.44 -4.94 40.77
C PRO A 158 -13.97 -4.87 40.65
N GLY A 159 -14.53 -5.38 39.54
CA GLY A 159 -15.92 -5.15 39.16
C GLY A 159 -16.09 -3.80 38.43
N LEU A 160 -17.28 -3.60 37.86
CA LEU A 160 -17.69 -2.35 37.21
C LEU A 160 -18.88 -1.74 37.98
N PRO A 161 -19.14 -0.43 37.86
CA PRO A 161 -20.25 0.21 38.57
C PRO A 161 -21.59 -0.46 38.28
N TYR A 162 -22.26 -0.99 39.30
CA TYR A 162 -23.53 -1.73 39.14
C TYR A 162 -23.41 -3.01 38.30
N TYR A 163 -22.19 -3.54 38.11
CA TYR A 163 -21.91 -4.79 37.41
C TYR A 163 -20.78 -5.54 38.12
N SER A 164 -21.16 -6.37 39.10
CA SER A 164 -20.24 -7.07 39.99
C SER A 164 -20.44 -8.59 40.01
N ASP A 165 -21.40 -9.10 39.25
CA ASP A 165 -21.83 -10.50 39.32
C ASP A 165 -20.74 -11.46 38.83
N ASP A 166 -19.82 -10.98 37.99
CA ASP A 166 -18.72 -11.77 37.42
C ASP A 166 -17.41 -11.69 38.24
N ILE A 167 -17.38 -11.01 39.39
CA ILE A 167 -16.15 -10.90 40.19
C ILE A 167 -15.66 -12.30 40.60
N GLY A 168 -14.40 -12.59 40.31
CA GLY A 168 -13.78 -13.90 40.58
C GLY A 168 -14.06 -14.98 39.54
N ASN A 169 -14.96 -14.77 38.58
CA ASN A 169 -15.30 -15.74 37.54
C ASN A 169 -14.28 -15.76 36.38
N TRP A 170 -13.02 -16.05 36.70
CA TRP A 170 -11.88 -16.07 35.75
C TRP A 170 -11.84 -17.29 34.83
N THR A 171 -12.66 -18.30 35.07
CA THR A 171 -12.63 -19.56 34.31
C THR A 171 -13.89 -19.81 33.50
N GLU A 172 -14.74 -18.78 33.37
CA GLU A 172 -15.93 -18.83 32.51
C GLU A 172 -15.56 -19.30 31.10
N PRO A 173 -16.03 -20.47 30.64
CA PRO A 173 -15.61 -21.06 29.37
C PRO A 173 -15.79 -20.14 28.17
N LEU A 174 -16.93 -19.42 28.09
CA LEU A 174 -17.20 -18.51 26.99
C LEU A 174 -16.25 -17.30 27.02
N GLY A 175 -15.95 -16.79 28.21
CA GLY A 175 -14.99 -15.71 28.40
C GLY A 175 -13.56 -16.11 28.03
N LEU A 176 -13.12 -17.32 28.38
CA LEU A 176 -11.81 -17.85 27.98
C LEU A 176 -11.72 -18.04 26.46
N ALA A 177 -12.79 -18.53 25.83
CA ALA A 177 -12.88 -18.64 24.38
C ALA A 177 -12.78 -17.25 23.71
N SER A 178 -13.47 -16.25 24.25
CA SER A 178 -13.40 -14.86 23.80
C SER A 178 -11.98 -14.32 23.88
N LEU A 179 -11.31 -14.50 25.03
CA LEU A 179 -9.92 -14.06 25.23
C LEU A 179 -8.95 -14.69 24.23
N ALA A 180 -9.15 -15.95 23.84
CA ALA A 180 -8.32 -16.59 22.83
C ALA A 180 -8.49 -15.93 21.46
N VAL A 181 -9.72 -15.62 21.06
CA VAL A 181 -10.04 -14.93 19.79
C VAL A 181 -9.48 -13.50 19.80
N GLU A 182 -9.73 -12.76 20.86
CA GLU A 182 -9.26 -11.38 21.04
C GLU A 182 -7.73 -11.31 21.11
N GLY A 183 -7.10 -12.24 21.83
CA GLY A 183 -5.65 -12.38 21.89
C GLY A 183 -5.04 -12.65 20.52
N ALA A 184 -5.62 -13.56 19.74
CA ALA A 184 -5.19 -13.81 18.36
C ALA A 184 -5.35 -12.57 17.48
N LEU A 185 -6.45 -11.83 17.62
CA LEU A 185 -6.68 -10.58 16.89
C LEU A 185 -5.67 -9.49 17.28
N LEU A 186 -5.31 -9.35 18.55
CA LEU A 186 -4.26 -8.43 19.01
C LEU A 186 -2.90 -8.79 18.43
N LEU A 187 -2.50 -10.07 18.53
CA LEU A 187 -1.22 -10.56 18.02
C LEU A 187 -1.09 -10.35 16.51
N LEU A 188 -2.19 -10.44 15.76
CA LEU A 188 -2.21 -10.16 14.33
C LEU A 188 -2.22 -8.66 14.02
N SER A 189 -3.08 -7.89 14.69
CA SER A 189 -3.37 -6.50 14.33
C SER A 189 -2.26 -5.52 14.71
N VAL A 190 -1.64 -5.68 15.89
CA VAL A 190 -0.61 -4.75 16.38
C VAL A 190 0.61 -4.68 15.44
N PRO A 191 1.25 -5.80 15.04
CA PRO A 191 2.41 -5.74 14.15
C PRO A 191 2.07 -5.18 12.77
N LEU A 192 0.87 -5.50 12.25
CA LEU A 192 0.42 -5.05 10.93
C LEU A 192 0.10 -3.55 10.93
N PHE A 193 -0.51 -3.04 12.01
CA PHE A 193 -0.70 -1.61 12.21
C PHE A 193 0.64 -0.88 12.26
N VAL A 194 1.58 -1.32 13.10
CA VAL A 194 2.92 -0.72 13.24
C VAL A 194 3.69 -0.73 11.91
N ARG A 195 3.65 -1.84 11.16
CA ARG A 195 4.25 -1.93 9.81
C ARG A 195 3.62 -0.92 8.85
N SER A 196 2.31 -0.66 8.97
CA SER A 196 1.60 0.28 8.11
C SER A 196 2.00 1.74 8.34
N LEU A 197 2.43 2.09 9.56
CA LEU A 197 2.94 3.42 9.92
C LEU A 197 4.33 3.67 9.28
N ARG A 198 5.22 2.68 9.34
CA ARG A 198 6.59 2.78 8.80
C ARG A 198 6.64 2.98 7.27
N ARG A 199 5.60 2.58 6.55
CA ARG A 199 5.49 2.78 5.09
C ARG A 199 5.11 4.21 4.68
N ARG A 200 4.83 5.11 5.62
CA ARG A 200 4.36 6.49 5.33
C ARG A 200 5.50 7.52 5.26
N THR A 201 6.73 7.13 5.61
CA THR A 201 7.85 8.05 5.84
C THR A 201 8.82 8.17 4.65
N TYR A 202 8.40 7.86 3.42
CA TYR A 202 9.18 8.06 2.20
C TYR A 202 8.31 8.69 1.11
#